data_AF-A0A191ZJG3-F1
#
_entry.id   AF-A0A191ZJG3-F1
#
_cell.length_a   1.000
_cell.length_b   1.000
_cell.length_c   1.000
_cell.angle_alpha   90.00
_cell.angle_beta   90.00
_cell.angle_gamma   90.00
#
_symmetry.space_group_name_H-M   'P 1'
#
loop_
_entity.id
_entity.type
_entity.pdbx_description
1 polymer ?
#
loop_
_entity_poly.entity_id
_entity_poly.type
_entity_poly.pdbx_seq_one_letter_code
_entity_poly.pdbx_strand_id
1 'polypeptide(L)'
;MHPFPYRTLSALTLLMFALTGCSSVYIPSFIKVYQPDIAQGNILETKQVEQLKVGMDKSEVNQILGTPALKDIFHHNQRETYVFYDKRGKNKAFKHILVVIYDANGRVAKIEQSGDPLDQTPPQDLPEALRPGAEPAAETTEPSANDADAPHKNGAASDPYALTPPGSSGSGLGAGQPLQPAGGL
;
A
#
# COMPACT_ATOMS: atom_id res chain seq x y z
N MET A 1 6.23 -69.82 -21.50
CA MET A 1 6.26 -69.38 -20.09
C MET A 1 5.90 -67.91 -20.03
N HIS A 2 4.61 -67.57 -19.84
CA HIS A 2 4.21 -66.19 -19.59
C HIS A 2 4.51 -65.84 -18.13
N PRO A 3 5.21 -64.73 -17.84
CA PRO A 3 5.43 -64.31 -16.46
C PRO A 3 4.09 -63.94 -15.81
N PHE A 4 3.91 -64.34 -14.56
CA PHE A 4 2.66 -64.22 -13.79
C PHE A 4 1.97 -62.85 -13.92
N PRO A 5 0.66 -62.79 -14.21
CA PRO A 5 -0.09 -61.55 -14.45
C PRO A 5 -0.15 -60.61 -13.23
N TYR A 6 0.23 -61.09 -12.06
CA TYR A 6 0.22 -60.33 -10.81
C TYR A 6 1.28 -59.22 -10.75
N ARG A 7 2.45 -59.39 -11.40
CA ARG A 7 3.52 -58.37 -11.37
C ARG A 7 3.20 -57.16 -12.24
N THR A 8 2.54 -57.38 -13.37
CA THR A 8 2.05 -56.32 -14.26
C THR A 8 0.83 -55.61 -13.67
N LEU A 9 -0.04 -56.36 -12.97
CA LEU A 9 -1.19 -55.79 -12.26
C LEU A 9 -0.75 -54.85 -11.10
N SER A 10 0.28 -55.23 -10.33
CA SER A 10 0.82 -54.37 -9.27
C SER A 10 1.47 -53.08 -9.82
N ALA A 11 2.17 -53.17 -10.95
CA ALA A 11 2.80 -52.01 -11.58
C ALA A 11 1.77 -51.02 -12.15
N LEU A 12 0.69 -51.54 -12.75
CA LEU A 12 -0.40 -50.72 -13.28
C LEU A 12 -1.17 -49.99 -12.17
N THR A 13 -1.36 -50.65 -11.02
CA THR A 13 -2.03 -50.05 -9.85
C THR A 13 -1.21 -48.91 -9.25
N LEU A 14 0.11 -49.08 -9.13
CA LEU A 14 1.03 -48.05 -8.63
C LEU A 14 1.07 -46.83 -9.57
N LEU A 15 1.07 -47.07 -10.89
CA LEU A 15 1.07 -46.02 -11.91
C LEU A 15 -0.24 -45.20 -11.89
N MET A 16 -1.39 -45.86 -11.70
CA MET A 16 -2.68 -45.18 -11.57
C MET A 16 -2.74 -44.28 -10.32
N PHE A 17 -2.20 -44.74 -9.19
CA PHE A 17 -2.09 -43.92 -7.98
C PHE A 17 -1.17 -42.71 -8.19
N ALA A 18 -0.04 -42.87 -8.88
CA ALA A 18 0.89 -41.79 -9.18
C ALA A 18 0.30 -40.71 -10.10
N LEU A 19 -0.62 -41.07 -11.01
CA LEU A 19 -1.27 -40.12 -11.92
C LEU A 19 -2.40 -39.30 -11.27
N THR A 20 -2.93 -39.70 -10.11
CA THR A 20 -4.02 -38.96 -9.43
C THR A 20 -3.59 -37.68 -8.72
N GLY A 21 -2.28 -37.41 -8.61
CA GLY A 21 -1.74 -36.24 -7.89
C GLY A 21 -1.59 -34.94 -8.71
N CYS A 22 -1.68 -34.98 -10.04
CA CYS A 22 -1.29 -33.84 -10.89
C CYS A 22 -2.40 -32.79 -11.16
N SER A 23 -3.66 -33.00 -10.74
CA SER A 23 -4.76 -32.11 -11.13
C SER A 23 -5.42 -31.33 -9.99
N SER A 24 -5.03 -31.56 -8.74
CA SER A 24 -5.68 -30.92 -7.60
C SER A 24 -4.70 -30.10 -6.80
N VAL A 25 -4.62 -28.80 -7.09
CA VAL A 25 -4.16 -27.79 -6.12
C VAL A 25 -5.28 -27.64 -5.06
N TYR A 26 -5.56 -28.72 -4.35
CA TYR A 26 -6.39 -28.69 -3.16
C TYR A 26 -5.46 -28.32 -2.01
N ILE A 27 -5.44 -27.03 -1.65
CA ILE A 27 -4.77 -26.60 -0.42
C ILE A 27 -5.69 -27.02 0.72
N PRO A 28 -5.33 -28.05 1.49
CA PRO A 28 -6.22 -28.55 2.53
C PRO A 28 -6.43 -27.47 3.59
N SER A 29 -7.64 -27.42 4.18
CA SER A 29 -8.07 -26.34 5.07
C SER A 29 -7.21 -26.15 6.34
N PHE A 30 -6.35 -27.12 6.67
CA PHE A 30 -5.37 -26.99 7.76
C PHE A 30 -4.14 -26.14 7.39
N ILE A 31 -3.84 -25.95 6.10
CA ILE A 31 -2.79 -25.05 5.63
C ILE A 31 -3.36 -23.64 5.55
N LYS A 32 -3.06 -22.83 6.57
CA LYS A 32 -3.43 -21.41 6.58
C LYS A 32 -2.47 -20.64 5.66
N VAL A 33 -2.86 -20.46 4.41
CA VAL A 33 -2.19 -19.54 3.49
C VAL A 33 -2.26 -18.12 4.07
N TYR A 34 -1.12 -17.47 4.18
CA TYR A 34 -1.01 -16.08 4.59
C TYR A 34 -1.67 -15.17 3.55
N GLN A 35 -2.49 -14.23 4.01
CA GLN A 35 -3.03 -13.16 3.19
C GLN A 35 -2.51 -11.86 3.80
N PRO A 36 -1.73 -11.06 3.06
CA PRO A 36 -1.25 -9.79 3.57
C PRO A 36 -2.41 -8.80 3.73
N ASP A 37 -2.22 -7.86 4.64
CA ASP A 37 -3.10 -6.72 4.79
C ASP A 37 -2.83 -5.73 3.65
N ILE A 38 -3.89 -5.27 3.00
CA ILE A 38 -3.84 -4.39 1.83
C ILE A 38 -4.81 -3.24 2.07
N ALA A 39 -4.26 -2.05 2.31
CA ALA A 39 -4.99 -0.79 2.31
C ALA A 39 -4.59 0.01 1.06
N GLN A 40 -5.57 0.47 0.28
CA GLN A 40 -5.35 1.10 -1.02
C GLN A 40 -6.35 2.23 -1.30
N GLY A 41 -5.86 3.23 -2.02
CA GLY A 41 -6.65 4.33 -2.54
C GLY A 41 -6.62 5.58 -1.64
N ASN A 42 -7.69 6.35 -1.69
CA ASN A 42 -7.80 7.61 -0.96
C ASN A 42 -8.34 7.35 0.45
N ILE A 43 -7.63 7.81 1.49
CA ILE A 43 -8.14 7.79 2.86
C ILE A 43 -9.26 8.83 2.95
N LEU A 44 -10.46 8.39 3.32
CA LEU A 44 -11.64 9.22 3.43
C LEU A 44 -12.13 9.20 4.88
N GLU A 45 -12.16 10.35 5.53
CA GLU A 45 -12.75 10.50 6.85
C GLU A 45 -14.16 11.10 6.74
N THR A 46 -15.07 10.66 7.62
CA THR A 46 -16.44 11.19 7.67
C THR A 46 -16.45 12.71 7.74
N LYS A 47 -15.58 13.30 8.58
CA LYS A 47 -15.45 14.75 8.76
C LYS A 47 -15.09 15.50 7.47
N GLN A 48 -14.26 14.90 6.60
CA GLN A 48 -13.85 15.52 5.34
C GLN A 48 -14.99 15.47 4.32
N VAL A 49 -15.69 14.34 4.25
CA VAL A 49 -16.82 14.17 3.33
C VAL A 49 -17.98 15.07 3.71
N GLU A 50 -18.21 15.29 5.01
CA GLU A 50 -19.21 16.25 5.52
C GLU A 50 -18.88 17.72 5.22
N GLN A 51 -17.60 18.06 5.06
CA GLN A 51 -17.19 19.41 4.69
C GLN A 51 -17.52 19.74 3.23
N LEU A 52 -17.66 18.72 2.36
CA LEU A 52 -17.95 18.91 0.94
C LEU A 52 -19.35 19.50 0.73
N LYS A 53 -19.43 20.52 -0.12
CA LYS A 53 -20.68 21.20 -0.46
C LYS A 53 -20.83 21.35 -1.96
N VAL A 54 -22.08 21.29 -2.42
CA VAL A 54 -22.44 21.64 -3.79
C VAL A 54 -22.03 23.10 -4.06
N GLY A 55 -21.42 23.35 -5.20
CA GLY A 55 -20.91 24.67 -5.62
C GLY A 55 -19.42 24.92 -5.36
N MET A 56 -18.75 24.07 -4.58
CA MET A 56 -17.30 24.12 -4.37
C MET A 56 -16.53 23.98 -5.68
N ASP A 57 -15.36 24.61 -5.78
CA ASP A 57 -14.44 24.40 -6.90
C ASP A 57 -13.65 23.10 -6.69
N LYS A 58 -13.18 22.50 -7.79
CA LYS A 58 -12.32 21.32 -7.79
C LYS A 58 -11.05 21.51 -6.96
N SER A 59 -10.48 22.71 -6.93
CA SER A 59 -9.30 23.02 -6.10
C SER A 59 -9.59 22.86 -4.61
N GLU A 60 -10.75 23.34 -4.16
CA GLU A 60 -11.23 23.24 -2.77
C GLU A 60 -11.52 21.79 -2.38
N VAL A 61 -12.16 21.02 -3.27
CA VAL A 61 -12.37 19.57 -3.07
C VAL A 61 -11.04 18.84 -2.90
N ASN A 62 -10.05 19.10 -3.75
CA ASN A 62 -8.73 18.49 -3.66
C ASN A 62 -7.95 18.94 -2.42
N GLN A 63 -8.24 20.12 -1.86
CA GLN A 63 -7.64 20.55 -0.60
C GLN A 63 -8.20 19.76 0.59
N ILE A 64 -9.48 19.42 0.55
CA ILE A 64 -10.16 18.64 1.61
C ILE A 64 -9.82 17.15 1.50
N LEU A 65 -9.93 16.56 0.31
CA LEU A 65 -9.81 15.11 0.09
C LEU A 65 -8.43 14.65 -0.42
N GLY A 66 -7.57 15.60 -0.80
CA GLY A 66 -6.36 15.32 -1.57
C GLY A 66 -6.66 15.01 -3.04
N THR A 67 -5.62 14.59 -3.76
CA THR A 67 -5.74 14.22 -5.18
C THR A 67 -6.39 12.84 -5.33
N PRO A 68 -7.37 12.65 -6.23
CA PRO A 68 -7.95 11.34 -6.47
C PRO A 68 -6.89 10.35 -6.98
N ALA A 69 -6.88 9.13 -6.43
CA ALA A 69 -5.96 8.08 -6.83
C ALA A 69 -6.24 7.57 -8.26
N LEU A 70 -7.47 7.77 -8.75
CA LEU A 70 -7.91 7.38 -10.08
C LEU A 70 -8.23 8.61 -10.92
N LYS A 71 -7.48 8.82 -11.99
CA LYS A 71 -7.76 9.85 -12.99
C LYS A 71 -8.58 9.27 -14.13
N ASP A 72 -9.82 9.73 -14.26
CA ASP A 72 -10.71 9.31 -15.35
C ASP A 72 -10.43 10.14 -16.62
N ILE A 73 -10.04 9.47 -17.70
CA ILE A 73 -9.76 10.09 -19.01
C ILE A 73 -11.01 10.29 -19.86
N PHE A 74 -12.11 9.60 -19.56
CA PHE A 74 -13.31 9.59 -20.38
C PHE A 74 -14.24 10.76 -20.08
N HIS A 75 -14.20 11.27 -18.85
CA HIS A 75 -15.11 12.31 -18.38
C HIS A 75 -14.50 13.72 -18.38
N HIS A 76 -13.38 13.96 -19.09
CA HIS A 76 -12.77 15.30 -19.24
C HIS A 76 -12.73 16.18 -17.96
N ASN A 77 -12.43 15.57 -16.81
CA ASN A 77 -12.42 16.21 -15.48
C ASN A 77 -13.79 16.61 -14.88
N GLN A 78 -14.91 16.21 -15.49
CA GLN A 78 -16.27 16.40 -14.96
C GLN A 78 -16.59 15.45 -13.81
N ARG A 79 -15.79 14.41 -13.60
CA ARG A 79 -16.02 13.41 -12.55
C ARG A 79 -14.70 13.04 -11.90
N GLU A 80 -14.68 13.04 -10.58
CA GLU A 80 -13.59 12.50 -9.77
C GLU A 80 -14.11 11.38 -8.89
N THR A 81 -13.34 10.30 -8.82
CA THR A 81 -13.71 9.11 -8.04
C THR A 81 -12.62 8.85 -7.01
N TYR A 82 -13.00 8.90 -5.74
CA TYR A 82 -12.18 8.55 -4.60
C TYR A 82 -12.61 7.17 -4.12
N VAL A 83 -11.69 6.21 -4.12
CA VAL A 83 -11.96 4.84 -3.70
C VAL A 83 -11.07 4.53 -2.52
N PHE A 84 -11.66 4.04 -1.43
CA PHE A 84 -10.94 3.46 -0.32
C PHE A 84 -11.22 1.95 -0.27
N TYR A 85 -10.17 1.15 -0.18
CA TYR A 85 -10.26 -0.30 -0.08
C TYR A 85 -9.29 -0.82 0.98
N ASP A 86 -9.80 -1.55 1.96
CA ASP A 86 -9.00 -2.18 3.02
C ASP A 86 -9.37 -3.66 3.13
N LYS A 87 -8.39 -4.54 3.02
CA LYS A 87 -8.56 -5.98 3.21
C LYS A 87 -7.47 -6.49 4.14
N ARG A 88 -7.86 -6.90 5.34
CA ARG A 88 -6.95 -7.46 6.35
C ARG A 88 -7.07 -8.97 6.43
N GLY A 89 -6.02 -9.67 6.02
CA GLY A 89 -5.99 -11.13 5.95
C GLY A 89 -7.25 -11.72 5.33
N LYS A 90 -7.90 -12.60 6.10
CA LYS A 90 -9.13 -13.31 5.69
C LYS A 90 -10.43 -12.60 6.09
N ASN A 91 -10.35 -11.39 6.64
CA ASN A 91 -11.52 -10.62 7.01
C ASN A 91 -12.28 -10.12 5.78
N LYS A 92 -13.54 -9.71 5.98
CA LYS A 92 -14.33 -9.04 4.93
C LYS A 92 -13.57 -7.78 4.52
N ALA A 93 -13.43 -7.57 3.21
CA ALA A 93 -12.87 -6.32 2.70
C ALA A 93 -13.85 -5.16 2.98
N PHE A 94 -13.31 -4.05 3.45
CA PHE A 94 -13.99 -2.76 3.51
C PHE A 94 -13.77 -2.02 2.20
N LYS A 95 -14.84 -1.46 1.62
CA LYS A 95 -14.76 -0.67 0.40
C LYS A 95 -15.73 0.51 0.45
N HIS A 96 -15.21 1.72 0.33
CA HIS A 96 -16.00 2.93 0.17
C HIS A 96 -15.65 3.64 -1.15
N ILE A 97 -16.66 4.15 -1.84
CA ILE A 97 -16.50 4.90 -3.08
C ILE A 97 -17.26 6.23 -2.94
N LEU A 98 -16.53 7.33 -3.10
CA LEU A 98 -17.05 8.68 -3.18
C LEU A 98 -16.83 9.21 -4.60
N VAL A 99 -17.90 9.69 -5.23
CA VAL A 99 -17.86 10.29 -6.56
C VAL A 99 -18.28 11.74 -6.46
N VAL A 100 -17.43 12.64 -6.94
CA VAL A 100 -17.71 14.08 -7.06
C VAL A 100 -17.93 14.38 -8.54
N ILE A 101 -19.10 14.94 -8.86
CA ILE A 101 -19.51 15.30 -10.21
C ILE A 101 -19.52 16.82 -10.31
N TYR A 102 -18.90 17.34 -11.36
CA TYR A 102 -18.75 18.77 -11.62
C TYR A 102 -19.68 19.22 -12.76
N ASP A 103 -20.12 20.47 -12.71
CA ASP A 103 -20.86 21.13 -13.78
C ASP A 103 -19.92 21.64 -14.91
N ALA A 104 -20.50 22.29 -15.91
CA ALA A 104 -19.74 22.89 -17.01
C ALA A 104 -18.81 24.04 -16.57
N ASN A 105 -19.03 24.62 -15.39
CA ASN A 105 -18.23 25.69 -14.80
C ASN A 105 -17.11 25.16 -13.89
N GLY A 106 -16.98 23.82 -13.74
CA GLY A 106 -15.99 23.19 -12.87
C GLY A 106 -16.38 23.18 -11.39
N ARG A 107 -17.66 23.41 -11.05
CA ARG A 107 -18.16 23.42 -9.67
C ARG A 107 -18.86 22.12 -9.33
N VAL A 108 -18.79 21.69 -8.07
CA VAL A 108 -19.46 20.48 -7.59
C VAL A 108 -20.97 20.60 -7.83
N ALA A 109 -21.49 19.74 -8.70
CA ALA A 109 -22.91 19.62 -9.00
C ALA A 109 -23.59 18.56 -8.12
N LYS A 110 -22.88 17.46 -7.87
CA LYS A 110 -23.42 16.31 -7.12
C LYS A 110 -22.30 15.52 -6.45
N ILE A 111 -22.61 14.96 -5.29
CA ILE A 111 -21.74 14.05 -4.54
C ILE A 111 -22.52 12.74 -4.36
N GLU A 112 -21.89 11.63 -4.71
CA GLU A 112 -22.47 10.28 -4.58
C GLU A 112 -21.56 9.42 -3.71
N GLN A 113 -22.15 8.66 -2.79
CA GLN A 113 -21.44 7.73 -1.91
C GLN A 113 -22.01 6.33 -2.09
N SER A 114 -21.14 5.31 -2.10
CA SER A 114 -21.55 3.91 -2.20
C SER A 114 -20.53 2.99 -1.53
N GLY A 115 -20.97 1.77 -1.19
CA GLY A 115 -20.15 0.78 -0.49
C GLY A 115 -20.42 0.74 1.01
N ASP A 116 -19.41 0.36 1.79
CA ASP A 116 -19.47 0.29 3.24
C ASP A 116 -19.52 1.71 3.87
N PRO A 117 -20.21 1.91 5.01
CA PRO A 117 -20.30 3.22 5.65
C PRO A 117 -18.96 3.73 6.21
N LEU A 118 -18.66 5.02 6.06
CA LEU A 118 -17.40 5.63 6.54
C LEU A 118 -17.23 5.55 8.06
N ASP A 119 -18.33 5.48 8.82
CA ASP A 119 -18.28 5.34 10.28
C ASP A 119 -17.73 3.97 10.73
N GLN A 120 -17.63 3.01 9.80
CA GLN A 120 -17.09 1.68 10.03
C GLN A 120 -15.70 1.50 9.40
N THR A 121 -15.06 2.59 8.96
CA THR A 121 -13.72 2.56 8.38
C THR A 121 -12.73 1.92 9.35
N PRO A 122 -11.98 0.87 8.94
CA PRO A 122 -10.95 0.27 9.79
C PRO A 122 -9.89 1.29 10.23
N PRO A 123 -9.31 1.14 11.44
CA PRO A 123 -8.18 1.96 11.89
C PRO A 123 -7.03 1.87 10.89
N GLN A 124 -6.50 3.01 10.43
CA GLN A 124 -5.39 3.00 9.48
C GLN A 124 -4.05 2.88 10.23
N ASP A 125 -3.13 2.09 9.70
CA ASP A 125 -1.78 1.93 10.26
C ASP A 125 -0.83 3.07 9.85
N LEU A 126 -1.37 4.18 9.35
CA LEU A 126 -0.61 5.37 8.99
C LEU A 126 -0.45 6.30 10.21
N PRO A 127 0.75 6.87 10.44
CA PRO A 127 0.94 7.92 11.44
C PRO A 127 -0.06 9.06 11.24
N GLU A 128 -0.66 9.55 12.33
CA GLU A 128 -1.68 10.61 12.28
C GLU A 128 -1.21 11.83 11.47
N ALA A 129 0.09 12.18 11.58
CA ALA A 129 0.70 13.29 10.85
C ALA A 129 0.70 13.15 9.32
N LEU A 130 0.51 11.94 8.78
CA LEU A 130 0.46 11.68 7.34
C LEU A 130 -0.99 11.54 6.82
N ARG A 131 -1.99 11.69 7.69
CA ARG A 131 -3.40 11.59 7.31
C ARG A 131 -3.90 12.91 6.74
N PRO A 132 -4.61 12.90 5.60
CA PRO A 132 -5.24 14.10 5.06
C PRO A 132 -6.26 14.67 6.08
N GLY A 133 -6.15 15.95 6.43
CA GLY A 133 -7.07 16.60 7.37
C GLY A 133 -6.78 16.37 8.86
N ALA A 134 -5.58 15.89 9.22
CA ALA A 134 -5.06 16.07 10.57
C ALA A 134 -4.77 17.58 10.76
N GLU A 135 -5.56 18.25 11.58
CA GLU A 135 -5.25 19.60 12.05
C GLU A 135 -3.86 19.57 12.69
N PRO A 136 -2.94 20.50 12.37
CA PRO A 136 -1.74 20.65 13.16
C PRO A 136 -2.20 21.05 14.55
N ALA A 137 -2.09 20.11 15.50
CA ALA A 137 -2.29 20.42 16.90
C ALA A 137 -1.41 21.63 17.22
N ALA A 138 -2.07 22.72 17.63
CA ALA A 138 -1.45 24.00 17.90
C ALA A 138 -0.25 23.82 18.85
N GLU A 139 0.96 23.95 18.31
CA GLU A 139 2.14 24.15 19.13
C GLU A 139 2.24 25.65 19.44
N THR A 140 1.62 26.03 20.56
CA THR A 140 1.94 27.29 21.22
C THR A 140 3.34 27.14 21.81
N THR A 141 4.34 27.64 21.11
CA THR A 141 5.60 28.04 21.76
C THR A 141 6.03 29.38 21.20
N GLU A 142 5.81 30.42 22.01
CA GLU A 142 6.29 31.78 21.81
C GLU A 142 7.83 31.82 21.64
N PRO A 143 8.38 32.78 20.87
CA PRO A 143 9.79 32.81 20.53
C PRO A 143 10.60 33.33 21.73
N SER A 144 11.35 32.46 22.41
CA SER A 144 12.47 32.90 23.25
C SER A 144 13.77 32.70 22.49
N ALA A 145 14.38 33.81 22.13
CA ALA A 145 15.81 33.88 21.89
C ALA A 145 16.55 33.29 23.10
N ASN A 146 17.56 32.45 22.85
CA ASN A 146 18.94 32.67 23.26
C ASN A 146 19.80 31.39 23.09
N ASP A 147 21.04 31.67 22.72
CA ASP A 147 22.28 30.94 22.99
C ASP A 147 22.73 29.81 22.08
N ALA A 148 23.91 30.10 21.52
CA ALA A 148 24.78 29.26 20.74
C ALA A 148 25.53 28.24 21.61
N ASP A 149 26.10 27.26 20.89
CA ASP A 149 27.34 26.52 21.20
C ASP A 149 27.20 25.04 21.64
N ALA A 150 27.60 24.18 20.68
CA ALA A 150 28.33 22.93 20.85
C ALA A 150 27.58 21.66 21.35
N PRO A 151 28.14 20.44 21.16
CA PRO A 151 27.51 19.41 20.34
C PRO A 151 27.20 18.12 21.12
N HIS A 152 25.98 17.59 20.98
CA HIS A 152 25.65 16.27 21.53
C HIS A 152 25.62 15.17 20.48
N LYS A 153 26.55 14.24 20.69
CA LYS A 153 26.77 12.97 20.01
C LYS A 153 25.72 11.92 20.43
N ASN A 154 25.40 11.07 19.45
CA ASN A 154 24.92 9.68 19.54
C ASN A 154 23.40 9.43 19.63
N GLY A 155 22.92 8.65 18.65
CA GLY A 155 21.63 7.98 18.70
C GLY A 155 21.26 7.42 17.34
N ALA A 156 22.01 6.43 16.85
CA ALA A 156 21.71 5.73 15.63
C ALA A 156 20.31 5.08 15.75
N ALA A 157 19.32 5.67 15.09
CA ALA A 157 18.07 4.98 14.79
C ALA A 157 18.40 3.93 13.71
N SER A 158 18.17 2.65 14.03
CA SER A 158 18.31 1.56 13.07
C SER A 158 17.16 1.63 12.06
N ASP A 159 17.48 1.87 10.80
CA ASP A 159 16.52 1.87 9.69
C ASP A 159 15.93 0.45 9.52
N PRO A 160 14.60 0.25 9.64
CA PRO A 160 13.97 -1.07 9.55
C PRO A 160 13.95 -1.67 8.12
N TYR A 161 14.52 -0.96 7.14
CA TYR A 161 14.57 -1.39 5.73
C TYR A 161 16.00 -1.55 5.17
N ALA A 162 17.03 -1.58 6.03
CA ALA A 162 18.39 -1.84 5.58
C ALA A 162 18.57 -3.30 5.14
N LEU A 163 18.48 -3.56 3.83
CA LEU A 163 18.84 -4.82 3.19
C LEU A 163 20.37 -4.97 3.12
N THR A 164 21.00 -5.36 4.24
CA THR A 164 22.43 -5.72 4.24
C THR A 164 22.59 -7.23 4.50
N PRO A 165 23.25 -8.00 3.62
CA PRO A 165 23.56 -9.41 3.86
C PRO A 165 24.62 -9.57 4.98
N PRO A 166 24.63 -10.68 5.73
CA PRO A 166 25.49 -10.83 6.91
C PRO A 166 26.98 -10.78 6.54
N GLY A 167 27.73 -10.01 7.32
CA GLY A 167 29.14 -9.68 7.08
C GLY A 167 30.06 -10.90 7.10
N SER A 168 30.81 -11.06 6.01
CA SER A 168 32.01 -11.88 5.95
C SER A 168 33.19 -11.04 6.45
N SER A 169 33.76 -11.44 7.59
CA SER A 169 34.99 -10.87 8.13
C SER A 169 36.18 -11.49 7.40
N GLY A 170 37.04 -10.66 6.79
CA GLY A 170 38.25 -11.10 6.13
C GLY A 170 39.14 -9.93 5.72
N SER A 171 39.93 -9.43 6.67
CA SER A 171 40.96 -8.41 6.46
C SER A 171 42.01 -8.84 5.42
N GLY A 172 42.41 -7.91 4.55
CA GLY A 172 43.52 -8.17 3.62
C GLY A 172 43.85 -6.99 2.69
N LEU A 173 44.59 -6.03 3.23
CA LEU A 173 45.69 -5.27 2.60
C LEU A 173 45.69 -5.07 1.06
N GLY A 174 45.69 -3.82 0.60
CA GLY A 174 46.26 -3.50 -0.71
C GLY A 174 45.89 -2.12 -1.26
N ALA A 175 46.82 -1.18 -1.16
CA ALA A 175 46.76 0.15 -1.74
C ALA A 175 46.64 0.13 -3.29
N GLY A 176 46.00 1.14 -3.87
CA GLY A 176 46.04 1.44 -5.31
C GLY A 176 45.18 2.64 -5.69
N GLN A 177 45.81 3.67 -6.26
CA GLN A 177 45.30 5.02 -6.58
C GLN A 177 44.11 5.06 -7.58
N PRO A 178 43.32 6.16 -7.62
CA PRO A 178 42.32 6.37 -8.66
C PRO A 178 42.95 6.85 -9.97
N LEU A 179 42.65 6.17 -11.09
CA LEU A 179 42.98 6.64 -12.44
C LEU A 179 41.84 7.52 -12.98
N GLN A 180 42.21 8.70 -13.45
CA GLN A 180 41.34 9.71 -14.07
C GLN A 180 40.88 9.27 -15.48
N PRO A 181 39.68 9.70 -15.93
CA PRO A 181 39.17 9.38 -17.26
C PRO A 181 39.85 10.22 -18.35
N ALA A 182 40.42 9.55 -19.35
CA ALA A 182 40.88 10.18 -20.58
C ALA A 182 39.68 10.41 -21.52
N GLY A 183 39.38 11.67 -21.83
CA GLY A 183 38.49 12.10 -22.90
C GLY A 183 39.29 12.61 -24.11
N GLY A 184 38.76 12.33 -25.30
CA GLY A 184 39.26 12.74 -26.63
C GLY A 184 38.98 11.58 -27.61
N LEU A 185 38.14 11.70 -28.64
CA LEU A 185 37.61 12.82 -29.41
C LEU A 185 36.09 12.66 -29.62
#